data_AF-A0A9E3JT90-F1
#
_entry.id   AF-A0A9E3JT90-F1
#
_cell.length_a   1.000
_cell.length_b   1.000
_cell.length_c   1.000
_cell.angle_alpha   90.00
_cell.angle_beta   90.00
_cell.angle_gamma   90.00
#
_symmetry.space_group_name_H-M   'P 1'
#
loop_
_entity.id
_entity.type
_entity.pdbx_description
1 polymer ?
#
loop_
_entity_poly.entity_id
_entity_poly.type
_entity_poly.pdbx_seq_one_letter_code
_entity_poly.pdbx_strand_id
1 'polypeptide(L)'
;MNRNTSLFSRRAWIVLAACTLVAGLLPVLHLEFPDGHPLHVSGYLLGLVGKFMCYALAALALDLVWGYTGILSLGHGLFFALGAYAHGMYLMRAIGRDGSYGSVLPDFMVFLDWKDYPWYWAFTDHFWYCMLLVVLVPGLVAFVFGWFAFRSRIKGVYFSIITQALTYAAMLLFFRNDTGFGGNNGFTDFKRILGHSITDPGTRSTLYLATLAL
;
A
#
# COMPACT_ATOMS: atom_id res chain seq x y z
N MET A 1 19.74 -29.41 -27.20
CA MET A 1 18.41 -28.91 -26.80
C MET A 1 18.48 -27.41 -26.66
N ASN A 2 18.27 -26.66 -27.75
CA ASN A 2 18.24 -25.20 -27.74
C ASN A 2 16.80 -24.73 -27.87
N ARG A 3 16.28 -24.08 -26.84
CA ARG A 3 15.17 -23.13 -26.98
C ARG A 3 15.21 -22.14 -25.81
N ASN A 4 15.96 -21.05 -26.02
CA ASN A 4 15.68 -19.78 -25.37
C ASN A 4 14.27 -19.33 -25.80
N THR A 5 13.23 -19.81 -25.12
CA THR A 5 11.89 -19.24 -25.26
C THR A 5 11.81 -18.03 -24.35
N SER A 6 12.18 -16.85 -24.86
CA SER A 6 11.97 -15.62 -24.10
C SER A 6 10.46 -15.42 -23.87
N LEU A 7 10.08 -15.02 -22.64
CA LEU A 7 8.69 -14.78 -22.24
C LEU A 7 7.97 -13.81 -23.19
N PHE A 8 8.69 -12.80 -23.68
CA PHE A 8 8.19 -11.81 -24.62
C PHE A 8 9.05 -11.75 -25.88
N SER A 9 8.46 -11.23 -26.97
CA SER A 9 9.21 -10.91 -28.19
C SER A 9 10.25 -9.82 -27.93
N ARG A 10 11.31 -9.76 -28.75
CA ARG A 10 12.33 -8.70 -28.66
C ARG A 10 11.72 -7.30 -28.72
N ARG A 11 10.67 -7.10 -29.53
CA ARG A 11 9.96 -5.82 -29.65
C ARG A 11 9.24 -5.44 -28.35
N ALA A 12 8.58 -6.41 -27.70
CA ALA A 12 7.91 -6.18 -26.44
C ALA A 12 8.90 -5.82 -25.32
N TRP A 13 10.05 -6.49 -25.25
CA TRP A 13 11.12 -6.12 -24.30
C TRP A 13 11.66 -4.71 -24.53
N ILE A 14 11.83 -4.29 -25.79
CA ILE A 14 12.26 -2.93 -26.11
C ILE A 14 11.22 -1.90 -25.64
N VAL A 15 9.94 -2.16 -25.87
CA VAL A 15 8.85 -1.27 -25.43
C VAL A 15 8.82 -1.17 -23.91
N LEU A 16 8.90 -2.31 -23.20
CA LEU A 16 8.93 -2.31 -21.73
C LEU A 16 10.13 -1.51 -21.20
N ALA A 17 11.33 -1.77 -21.73
CA ALA A 17 12.53 -1.03 -21.33
C ALA A 17 12.41 0.48 -21.60
N ALA A 18 11.83 0.86 -22.74
CA ALA A 18 11.59 2.27 -23.07
C ALA A 18 10.58 2.92 -22.11
N CYS A 19 9.47 2.25 -21.82
CA CYS A 19 8.46 2.74 -20.87
C CYS A 19 9.04 2.89 -19.46
N THR A 20 9.80 1.90 -18.98
CA THR A 20 10.46 1.96 -17.67
C THR A 20 11.49 3.08 -17.62
N LEU A 21 12.26 3.27 -18.69
CA LEU A 21 13.25 4.36 -18.78
C LEU A 21 12.56 5.73 -18.76
N VAL A 22 11.50 5.92 -19.53
CA VAL A 22 10.71 7.16 -19.52
C VAL A 22 10.12 7.41 -18.13
N ALA A 23 9.52 6.39 -17.51
CA ALA A 23 8.96 6.50 -16.17
C ALA A 23 10.04 6.84 -15.12
N GLY A 24 11.24 6.25 -15.23
CA GLY A 24 12.38 6.51 -14.35
C GLY A 24 13.04 7.87 -14.55
N LEU A 25 12.86 8.51 -15.71
CA LEU A 25 13.32 9.87 -15.97
C LEU A 25 12.43 10.94 -15.34
N LEU A 26 11.14 10.66 -15.10
CA LEU A 26 10.19 11.66 -14.57
C LEU A 26 10.65 12.32 -13.24
N PRO A 27 11.17 11.59 -12.24
CA PRO A 27 11.72 12.20 -11.03
C PRO A 27 12.94 13.08 -11.29
N VAL A 28 13.82 12.69 -12.23
CA VAL A 28 14.98 13.49 -12.61
C VAL A 28 14.53 14.81 -13.26
N LEU A 29 13.55 14.74 -14.17
CA LEU A 29 12.96 15.92 -14.79
C LEU A 29 12.25 16.83 -13.77
N HIS A 30 11.70 16.25 -12.70
CA HIS A 30 11.07 17.00 -11.62
C HIS A 30 12.09 17.75 -10.74
N LEU A 31 13.24 17.14 -10.46
CA LEU A 31 14.24 17.68 -9.54
C LEU A 31 15.24 18.64 -10.20
N GLU A 32 15.65 18.39 -11.44
CA GLU A 32 16.72 19.14 -12.12
C GLU A 32 16.23 20.43 -12.79
N PHE A 33 14.97 20.47 -13.22
CA PHE A 33 14.43 21.61 -13.96
C PHE A 33 13.55 22.49 -13.05
N PRO A 34 13.68 23.83 -13.10
CA PRO A 34 12.83 24.74 -12.33
C PRO A 34 11.43 24.86 -12.95
N ASP A 35 10.48 25.35 -12.13
CA ASP A 35 9.11 25.65 -12.58
C ASP A 35 9.13 26.59 -13.79
N GLY A 36 8.39 26.21 -14.86
CA GLY A 36 8.29 26.96 -16.11
C GLY A 36 9.24 26.52 -17.23
N HIS A 37 10.24 25.67 -16.93
CA HIS A 37 11.06 25.05 -17.98
C HIS A 37 10.23 24.02 -18.79
N PRO A 38 10.37 23.93 -20.13
CA PRO A 38 9.55 23.02 -20.96
C PRO A 38 9.73 21.53 -20.65
N LEU A 39 10.86 21.15 -20.04
CA LEU A 39 11.13 19.78 -19.57
C LEU A 39 10.77 19.54 -18.10
N HIS A 40 10.26 20.54 -17.38
CA HIS A 40 9.90 20.39 -15.98
C HIS A 40 8.67 19.48 -15.83
N VAL A 41 8.79 18.46 -14.98
CA VAL A 41 7.67 17.62 -14.56
C VAL A 41 7.13 18.15 -13.25
N SER A 42 5.86 18.55 -13.21
CA SER A 42 5.26 19.04 -11.99
C SER A 42 5.12 17.94 -10.93
N GLY A 43 5.22 18.32 -9.65
CA GLY A 43 5.01 17.38 -8.54
C GLY A 43 3.60 16.77 -8.54
N TYR A 44 2.61 17.45 -9.13
CA TYR A 44 1.28 16.91 -9.37
C TYR A 44 1.32 15.72 -10.34
N LEU A 45 1.96 15.88 -11.51
CA LEU A 45 2.06 14.82 -12.51
C LEU A 45 2.82 13.62 -11.94
N LEU A 46 3.92 13.87 -11.23
CA LEU A 46 4.70 12.83 -10.57
C LEU A 46 3.85 12.04 -9.56
N GLY A 47 3.09 12.74 -8.72
CA GLY A 47 2.17 12.11 -7.76
C GLY A 47 1.03 11.36 -8.43
N LEU A 48 0.49 11.88 -9.54
CA LEU A 48 -0.59 11.23 -10.30
C LEU A 48 -0.13 9.94 -10.95
N VAL A 49 1.03 9.96 -11.62
CA VAL A 49 1.60 8.75 -12.23
C VAL A 49 1.96 7.73 -11.17
N GLY A 50 2.59 8.15 -10.06
CA GLY A 50 2.85 7.26 -8.92
C GLY A 50 1.58 6.60 -8.37
N LYS A 51 0.48 7.37 -8.25
CA LYS A 51 -0.83 6.83 -7.86
C LYS A 51 -1.36 5.79 -8.85
N PHE A 52 -1.24 6.02 -10.15
CA PHE A 52 -1.65 5.04 -11.15
C PHE A 52 -0.81 3.77 -11.10
N MET A 53 0.48 3.87 -10.81
CA MET A 53 1.35 2.71 -10.62
C MET A 53 0.95 1.89 -9.39
N CYS A 54 0.61 2.55 -8.27
CA CYS A 54 0.05 1.85 -7.11
C CYS A 54 -1.24 1.08 -7.46
N TYR A 55 -2.14 1.67 -8.26
CA TYR A 55 -3.34 0.96 -8.73
C TYR A 55 -3.02 -0.16 -9.72
N ALA A 56 -2.00 0.00 -10.55
CA ALA A 56 -1.53 -1.05 -11.45
C ALA A 56 -0.96 -2.25 -10.68
N LEU A 57 -0.19 -2.02 -9.60
CA LEU A 57 0.30 -3.07 -8.71
C LEU A 57 -0.86 -3.84 -8.05
N ALA A 58 -1.89 -3.13 -7.59
CA ALA A 58 -3.08 -3.76 -7.04
C ALA A 58 -3.84 -4.59 -8.09
N ALA A 59 -3.94 -4.11 -9.33
CA ALA A 59 -4.55 -4.83 -10.44
C ALA A 59 -3.74 -6.07 -10.84
N LEU A 60 -2.41 -5.96 -10.90
CA LEU A 60 -1.49 -7.07 -11.16
C LEU A 60 -1.59 -8.16 -10.09
N ALA A 61 -1.68 -7.79 -8.82
CA ALA A 61 -1.88 -8.76 -7.74
C ALA A 61 -3.19 -9.57 -7.92
N LEU A 62 -4.27 -8.91 -8.35
CA LEU A 62 -5.54 -9.57 -8.65
C LEU A 62 -5.44 -10.47 -9.89
N ASP A 63 -4.76 -10.02 -10.94
CA ASP A 63 -4.52 -10.79 -12.17
C ASP A 63 -3.68 -12.04 -11.92
N LEU A 64 -2.68 -11.98 -11.04
CA LEU A 64 -1.90 -13.16 -10.67
C LEU A 64 -2.77 -14.24 -10.02
N VAL A 65 -3.76 -13.88 -9.21
CA VAL A 65 -4.64 -14.87 -8.60
C VAL A 65 -5.70 -15.30 -9.61
N TRP A 66 -6.44 -14.38 -10.22
CA TRP A 66 -7.55 -14.74 -11.08
C TRP A 66 -7.10 -15.22 -12.46
N GLY A 67 -6.18 -14.51 -13.12
CA GLY A 67 -5.66 -14.82 -14.44
C GLY A 67 -4.79 -16.08 -14.47
N TYR A 68 -3.83 -16.22 -13.52
CA TYR A 68 -2.92 -17.37 -13.53
C TYR A 68 -3.49 -18.61 -12.83
N THR A 69 -4.16 -18.45 -11.67
CA THR A 69 -4.69 -19.61 -10.92
C THR A 69 -6.14 -19.97 -11.27
N GLY A 70 -6.87 -19.09 -11.96
CA GLY A 70 -8.28 -19.27 -12.28
C GLY A 70 -9.23 -19.06 -11.11
N ILE A 71 -8.74 -18.56 -9.97
CA ILE A 71 -9.53 -18.37 -8.75
C ILE A 71 -9.97 -16.90 -8.65
N LEU A 72 -11.26 -16.65 -8.85
CA LEU A 72 -11.82 -15.31 -8.63
C LEU A 72 -11.95 -15.04 -7.13
N SER A 73 -11.09 -14.19 -6.59
CA SER A 73 -11.17 -13.70 -5.21
C SER A 73 -11.61 -12.24 -5.20
N LEU A 74 -12.75 -11.96 -4.59
CA LEU A 74 -13.25 -10.59 -4.42
C LEU A 74 -12.76 -9.96 -3.10
N GLY A 75 -12.02 -10.72 -2.27
CA GLY A 75 -11.57 -10.26 -0.96
C GLY A 75 -10.16 -9.64 -0.92
N HIS A 76 -9.53 -9.40 -2.06
CA HIS A 76 -8.16 -8.87 -2.13
C HIS A 76 -7.97 -7.53 -1.40
N GLY A 77 -9.01 -6.69 -1.41
CA GLY A 77 -8.99 -5.39 -0.76
C GLY A 77 -8.70 -5.47 0.74
N LEU A 78 -9.13 -6.54 1.43
CA LEU A 78 -8.85 -6.73 2.84
C LEU A 78 -7.35 -6.87 3.11
N PHE A 79 -6.66 -7.75 2.39
CA PHE A 79 -5.24 -7.99 2.61
C PHE A 79 -4.40 -6.76 2.28
N PHE A 80 -4.75 -6.06 1.20
CA PHE A 80 -4.13 -4.78 0.86
C PHE A 80 -4.35 -3.74 1.97
N ALA A 81 -5.58 -3.62 2.49
CA ALA A 81 -5.92 -2.69 3.55
C ALA A 81 -5.21 -3.01 4.87
N LEU A 82 -5.05 -4.29 5.24
CA LEU A 82 -4.31 -4.69 6.44
C LEU A 82 -2.83 -4.30 6.37
N GLY A 83 -2.18 -4.51 5.22
CA GLY A 83 -0.81 -4.04 4.99
C GLY A 83 -0.71 -2.51 5.03
N ALA A 84 -1.62 -1.81 4.35
CA ALA A 84 -1.68 -0.35 4.37
C ALA A 84 -1.93 0.21 5.78
N TYR A 85 -2.75 -0.47 6.59
CA TYR A 85 -3.02 -0.10 7.97
C TYR A 85 -1.76 -0.27 8.83
N ALA A 86 -1.04 -1.38 8.71
CA ALA A 86 0.23 -1.58 9.41
C ALA A 86 1.28 -0.50 9.07
N HIS A 87 1.37 -0.09 7.80
CA HIS A 87 2.23 1.03 7.40
C HIS A 87 1.70 2.38 7.92
N GLY A 88 0.39 2.60 7.88
CA GLY A 88 -0.27 3.79 8.39
C GLY A 88 -0.03 4.00 9.89
N MET A 89 0.04 2.94 10.68
CA MET A 89 0.42 3.02 12.10
C MET A 89 1.81 3.63 12.29
N TYR A 90 2.79 3.25 11.46
CA TYR A 90 4.11 3.86 11.46
C TYR A 90 4.05 5.34 11.08
N LEU A 91 3.35 5.67 10.00
CA LEU A 91 3.24 7.05 9.55
C LEU A 91 2.55 7.95 10.59
N MET A 92 1.52 7.44 11.29
CA MET A 92 0.89 8.13 12.41
C MET A 92 1.87 8.44 13.54
N ARG A 93 2.77 7.50 13.86
CA ARG A 93 3.79 7.71 14.88
C ARG A 93 4.91 8.64 14.42
N ALA A 94 5.21 8.64 13.12
CA ALA A 94 6.22 9.51 12.53
C ALA A 94 5.82 11.00 12.53
N ILE A 95 4.53 11.33 12.69
CA ILE A 95 4.05 12.72 12.86
C ILE A 95 4.55 13.30 14.19
N GLY A 96 4.56 12.51 15.26
CA GLY A 96 4.87 12.99 16.61
C GLY A 96 4.00 14.19 17.00
N ARG A 97 4.62 15.27 17.50
CA ARG A 97 3.92 16.50 17.94
C ARG A 97 3.54 17.45 16.80
N ASP A 98 3.81 17.08 15.54
CA ASP A 98 3.43 17.91 14.40
C ASP A 98 1.93 17.81 14.06
N GLY A 99 1.15 16.99 14.78
CA GLY A 99 -0.30 16.86 14.63
C GLY A 99 -1.07 18.09 15.14
N SER A 100 -2.36 18.19 14.78
CA SER A 100 -3.21 19.33 15.12
C SER A 100 -3.36 19.55 16.63
N TYR A 101 -3.28 18.48 17.44
CA TYR A 101 -3.39 18.57 18.90
C TYR A 101 -2.04 18.75 19.61
N GLY A 102 -0.91 18.71 18.89
CA GLY A 102 0.44 18.82 19.48
C GLY A 102 0.81 17.70 20.45
N SER A 103 0.03 16.61 20.47
CA SER A 103 0.20 15.46 21.35
C SER A 103 1.26 14.50 20.79
N VAL A 104 1.78 13.63 21.65
CA VAL A 104 2.59 12.48 21.21
C VAL A 104 1.69 11.40 20.57
N LEU A 105 0.43 11.31 21.02
CA LEU A 105 -0.56 10.44 20.42
C LEU A 105 -1.06 11.03 19.09
N PRO A 106 -1.36 10.19 18.08
CA PRO A 106 -1.97 10.63 16.84
C PRO A 106 -3.32 11.33 17.08
N ASP A 107 -3.66 12.29 16.21
CA ASP A 107 -4.84 13.15 16.40
C ASP A 107 -6.16 12.37 16.55
N PHE A 108 -6.35 11.26 15.82
CA PHE A 108 -7.56 10.45 15.95
C PHE A 108 -7.69 9.76 17.33
N MET A 109 -6.56 9.41 17.96
CA MET A 109 -6.55 8.82 19.31
C MET A 109 -6.90 9.88 20.35
N VAL A 110 -6.39 11.10 20.18
CA VAL A 110 -6.75 12.24 21.02
C VAL A 110 -8.24 12.56 20.87
N PHE A 111 -8.75 12.57 19.64
CA PHE A 111 -10.17 12.77 19.35
C PHE A 111 -11.08 11.72 19.99
N LEU A 112 -10.61 10.46 20.09
CA LEU A 112 -11.32 9.35 20.74
C LEU A 112 -11.05 9.25 22.26
N ASP A 113 -10.39 10.23 22.86
CA ASP A 113 -10.01 10.29 24.28
C ASP A 113 -9.11 9.15 24.78
N TRP A 114 -8.23 8.62 23.91
CA TRP A 114 -7.25 7.62 24.33
C TRP A 114 -6.12 8.27 25.13
N LYS A 115 -5.62 7.57 26.15
CA LYS A 115 -4.58 8.08 27.05
C LYS A 115 -3.19 7.55 26.73
N ASP A 116 -3.11 6.34 26.19
CA ASP A 116 -1.87 5.66 25.85
C ASP A 116 -2.07 4.77 24.61
N TYR A 117 -0.97 4.34 24.00
CA TYR A 117 -1.02 3.38 22.91
C TYR A 117 -1.50 2.01 23.40
N PRO A 118 -2.48 1.39 22.74
CA PRO A 118 -2.85 0.01 23.04
C PRO A 118 -1.74 -0.94 22.58
N TRP A 119 -1.72 -2.16 23.15
CA TRP A 119 -0.62 -3.11 22.98
C TRP A 119 -0.28 -3.45 21.51
N TYR A 120 -1.25 -3.46 20.61
CA TYR A 120 -1.03 -3.75 19.19
C TYR A 120 -0.36 -2.60 18.43
N TRP A 121 -0.22 -1.42 19.03
CA TRP A 121 0.61 -0.31 18.54
C TRP A 121 2.04 -0.34 19.10
N ALA A 122 2.41 -1.36 19.88
CA ALA A 122 3.77 -1.49 20.37
C ALA A 122 4.76 -1.60 19.20
N PHE A 123 5.90 -0.93 19.33
CA PHE A 123 7.02 -0.95 18.37
C PHE A 123 6.72 -0.41 16.96
N THR A 124 5.53 0.13 16.72
CA THR A 124 5.18 0.67 15.39
C THR A 124 5.88 1.98 15.05
N ASP A 125 6.68 2.54 15.97
CA ASP A 125 7.64 3.62 15.71
C ASP A 125 8.89 3.15 14.94
N HIS A 126 9.20 1.85 14.97
CA HIS A 126 10.32 1.29 14.24
C HIS A 126 9.90 0.90 12.82
N PHE A 127 10.52 1.55 11.82
CA PHE A 127 10.18 1.34 10.40
C PHE A 127 10.23 -0.13 9.97
N TRP A 128 11.32 -0.83 10.27
CA TRP A 128 11.50 -2.24 9.85
C TRP A 128 10.54 -3.20 10.54
N TYR A 129 10.19 -2.93 11.80
CA TYR A 129 9.16 -3.71 12.50
C TYR A 129 7.82 -3.54 11.80
N CYS A 130 7.44 -2.31 11.45
CA CYS A 130 6.22 -2.07 10.69
C CYS A 130 6.27 -2.69 9.29
N MET A 131 7.39 -2.62 8.56
CA MET A 131 7.52 -3.29 7.25
C MET A 131 7.36 -4.81 7.36
N LEU A 132 7.84 -5.41 8.45
CA LEU A 132 7.60 -6.81 8.74
C LEU A 132 6.09 -7.06 8.93
N LEU A 133 5.38 -6.21 9.69
CA LEU A 133 3.93 -6.33 9.88
C LEU A 133 3.14 -6.14 8.56
N VAL A 134 3.58 -5.25 7.68
CA VAL A 134 2.97 -5.03 6.35
C VAL A 134 2.90 -6.33 5.55
N VAL A 135 3.87 -7.23 5.71
CA VAL A 135 3.89 -8.54 5.04
C VAL A 135 3.23 -9.62 5.90
N LEU A 136 3.62 -9.71 7.18
CA LEU A 136 3.21 -10.81 8.06
C LEU A 136 1.74 -10.76 8.43
N VAL A 137 1.15 -9.59 8.70
CA VAL A 137 -0.24 -9.49 9.13
C VAL A 137 -1.19 -9.94 8.00
N PRO A 138 -1.17 -9.33 6.79
CA PRO A 138 -2.02 -9.81 5.72
C PRO A 138 -1.64 -11.24 5.28
N GLY A 139 -0.36 -11.60 5.28
CA GLY A 139 0.10 -12.94 4.94
C GLY A 139 -0.44 -14.02 5.89
N LEU A 140 -0.43 -13.76 7.20
CA LEU A 140 -0.96 -14.69 8.20
C LEU A 140 -2.48 -14.80 8.09
N VAL A 141 -3.19 -13.68 7.94
CA VAL A 141 -4.65 -13.70 7.75
C VAL A 141 -5.02 -14.45 6.46
N ALA A 142 -4.29 -14.20 5.37
CA ALA A 142 -4.46 -14.91 4.11
C ALA A 142 -4.15 -16.40 4.24
N PHE A 143 -3.11 -16.77 4.99
CA PHE A 143 -2.75 -18.17 5.25
C PHE A 143 -3.85 -18.89 6.04
N VAL A 144 -4.31 -18.31 7.15
CA VAL A 144 -5.37 -18.88 7.98
C VAL A 144 -6.65 -19.04 7.16
N PHE A 145 -7.07 -17.99 6.45
CA PHE A 145 -8.24 -18.03 5.59
C PHE A 145 -8.09 -19.09 4.48
N GLY A 146 -6.97 -19.07 3.77
CA GLY A 146 -6.68 -19.99 2.67
C GLY A 146 -6.66 -21.43 3.15
N TRP A 147 -6.06 -21.71 4.31
CA TRP A 147 -6.05 -23.04 4.91
C TRP A 147 -7.47 -23.59 5.09
N PHE A 148 -8.39 -22.81 5.69
CA PHE A 148 -9.78 -23.24 5.85
C PHE A 148 -10.52 -23.35 4.53
N ALA A 149 -10.35 -22.38 3.62
CA ALA A 149 -11.05 -22.36 2.34
C ALA A 149 -10.66 -23.57 1.47
N PHE A 150 -9.37 -23.88 1.37
CA PHE A 150 -8.87 -24.99 0.55
C PHE A 150 -9.08 -26.35 1.21
N ARG A 151 -8.91 -26.45 2.54
CA ARG A 151 -9.22 -27.70 3.28
C ARG A 151 -10.68 -28.09 3.15
N SER A 152 -11.59 -27.11 3.13
CA SER A 152 -13.01 -27.31 2.91
C SER A 152 -13.39 -27.53 1.44
N ARG A 153 -12.40 -27.62 0.53
CA ARG A 153 -12.57 -27.83 -0.92
C ARG A 153 -13.55 -26.85 -1.58
N ILE A 154 -13.56 -25.60 -1.12
CA ILE A 154 -14.40 -24.54 -1.70
C ILE A 154 -13.90 -24.21 -3.11
N LYS A 155 -14.80 -24.14 -4.09
CA LYS A 155 -14.46 -23.93 -5.51
C LYS A 155 -15.35 -22.89 -6.17
N GLY A 156 -14.82 -22.27 -7.21
CA GLY A 156 -15.56 -21.37 -8.10
C GLY A 156 -16.21 -20.21 -7.35
N VAL A 157 -17.48 -19.93 -7.69
CA VAL A 157 -18.24 -18.77 -7.20
C VAL A 157 -18.35 -18.74 -5.66
N TYR A 158 -18.40 -19.90 -5.00
CA TYR A 158 -18.48 -19.95 -3.53
C TYR A 158 -17.25 -19.33 -2.86
N PHE A 159 -16.06 -19.49 -3.46
CA PHE A 159 -14.85 -18.86 -2.95
C PHE A 159 -14.93 -17.33 -3.06
N SER A 160 -15.45 -16.83 -4.18
CA SER A 160 -15.68 -15.40 -4.41
C SER A 160 -16.68 -14.82 -3.40
N ILE A 161 -17.79 -15.52 -3.13
CA ILE A 161 -18.81 -15.08 -2.16
C ILE A 161 -18.22 -15.01 -0.75
N ILE A 162 -17.47 -16.04 -0.32
CA ILE A 162 -16.89 -16.10 1.02
C ILE A 162 -15.81 -15.04 1.21
N THR A 163 -14.94 -14.83 0.22
CA THR A 163 -13.91 -13.77 0.28
C THR A 163 -14.51 -12.37 0.30
N GLN A 164 -15.59 -12.14 -0.43
CA GLN A 164 -16.35 -10.89 -0.36
C GLN A 164 -16.99 -10.69 1.02
N ALA A 165 -17.63 -11.74 1.56
CA ALA A 165 -18.26 -11.70 2.88
C ALA A 165 -17.23 -11.41 3.98
N LEU A 166 -16.05 -12.03 3.91
CA LEU A 166 -14.94 -11.76 4.82
C LEU A 166 -14.51 -10.29 4.78
N THR A 167 -14.35 -9.74 3.57
CA THR A 167 -13.92 -8.35 3.39
C THR A 167 -14.97 -7.38 3.92
N TYR A 168 -16.25 -7.65 3.67
CA TYR A 168 -17.35 -6.87 4.21
C TYR A 168 -17.42 -6.95 5.74
N ALA A 169 -17.28 -8.15 6.33
CA ALA A 169 -17.25 -8.33 7.78
C ALA A 169 -16.06 -7.60 8.42
N ALA A 170 -14.88 -7.65 7.79
CA ALA A 170 -13.71 -6.91 8.24
C ALA A 170 -13.89 -5.39 8.13
N MET A 171 -14.47 -4.89 7.04
CA MET A 171 -14.84 -3.48 6.90
C MET A 171 -15.76 -3.04 8.05
N LEU A 172 -16.83 -3.81 8.33
CA LEU A 172 -17.73 -3.51 9.44
C LEU A 172 -17.02 -3.51 10.80
N LEU A 173 -16.06 -4.42 11.01
CA LEU A 173 -15.26 -4.47 12.22
C LEU A 173 -14.36 -3.24 12.38
N PHE A 174 -13.68 -2.84 11.31
CA PHE A 174 -12.77 -1.69 11.29
C PHE A 174 -13.52 -0.36 11.42
N PHE A 175 -14.80 -0.30 11.04
CA PHE A 175 -15.63 0.91 11.17
C PHE A 175 -16.14 1.14 12.60
N ARG A 176 -16.08 0.13 13.47
CA ARG A 176 -16.45 0.27 14.88
C ARG A 176 -15.35 1.01 15.64
N ASN A 177 -15.69 2.10 16.32
CA ASN A 177 -14.73 2.79 17.19
C ASN A 177 -14.33 1.93 18.41
N ASP A 178 -15.25 1.12 18.94
CA ASP A 178 -15.03 0.32 20.14
C ASP A 178 -14.02 -0.83 19.97
N THR A 179 -13.60 -1.14 18.75
CA THR A 179 -12.66 -2.24 18.46
C THR A 179 -11.20 -1.80 18.60
N GLY A 180 -10.93 -0.51 18.76
CA GLY A 180 -9.57 0.01 18.87
C GLY A 180 -8.84 0.21 17.52
N PHE A 181 -9.55 0.23 16.40
CA PHE A 181 -8.94 0.53 15.09
C PHE A 181 -9.20 1.97 14.61
N GLY A 182 -9.66 2.86 15.50
CA GLY A 182 -9.99 4.25 15.16
C GLY A 182 -11.29 4.42 14.37
N GLY A 183 -11.99 3.33 14.06
CA GLY A 183 -13.30 3.34 13.40
C GLY A 183 -13.33 4.18 12.13
N ASN A 184 -14.40 4.97 11.99
CA ASN A 184 -14.57 5.90 10.88
C ASN A 184 -13.74 7.19 11.01
N ASN A 185 -13.07 7.43 12.14
CA ASN A 185 -12.22 8.61 12.32
C ASN A 185 -10.86 8.44 11.62
N GLY A 186 -10.36 7.19 11.57
CA GLY A 186 -9.29 6.75 10.69
C GLY A 186 -7.94 7.47 10.84
N PHE A 187 -7.02 7.09 9.96
CA PHE A 187 -5.69 7.70 9.84
C PHE A 187 -5.76 8.93 8.93
N THR A 188 -5.37 10.08 9.46
CA THR A 188 -5.33 11.36 8.72
C THR A 188 -4.03 12.12 8.94
N ASP A 189 -3.76 13.11 8.09
CA ASP A 189 -2.66 14.06 8.29
C ASP A 189 -1.25 13.43 8.34
N PHE A 190 -0.97 12.46 7.46
CA PHE A 190 0.40 11.94 7.28
C PHE A 190 1.35 13.08 6.87
N LYS A 191 2.45 13.27 7.60
CA LYS A 191 3.43 14.34 7.33
C LYS A 191 4.82 13.86 6.99
N ARG A 192 5.27 12.79 7.63
CA ARG A 192 6.65 12.34 7.55
C ARG A 192 6.76 10.84 7.29
N ILE A 193 7.84 10.47 6.63
CA ILE A 193 8.30 9.10 6.47
C ILE A 193 9.81 9.09 6.67
N LEU A 194 10.33 8.24 7.56
CA LEU A 194 11.76 8.14 7.87
C LEU A 194 12.41 9.51 8.24
N GLY A 195 11.64 10.40 8.87
CA GLY A 195 12.08 11.75 9.25
C GLY A 195 11.94 12.82 8.16
N HIS A 196 11.72 12.43 6.90
CA HIS A 196 11.54 13.34 5.77
C HIS A 196 10.07 13.70 5.56
N SER A 197 9.80 14.94 5.16
CA SER A 197 8.43 15.36 4.81
C SER A 197 7.94 14.64 3.55
N ILE A 198 6.70 14.15 3.55
CA ILE A 198 6.08 13.52 2.37
C ILE A 198 5.76 14.52 1.25
N THR A 199 5.77 15.82 1.55
CA THR A 199 5.55 16.88 0.57
C THR A 199 6.83 17.34 -0.11
N ASP A 200 8.00 16.97 0.43
CA ASP A 200 9.30 17.33 -0.12
C ASP A 200 9.50 16.69 -1.51
N PRO A 201 9.98 17.45 -2.52
CA PRO A 201 10.21 16.92 -3.88
C PRO A 201 11.11 15.69 -3.91
N GLY A 202 12.15 15.65 -3.05
CA GLY A 202 13.06 14.51 -2.95
C GLY A 202 12.36 13.25 -2.43
N THR A 203 11.54 13.39 -1.37
CA THR A 203 10.76 12.27 -0.82
C THR A 203 9.76 11.73 -1.84
N ARG A 204 9.01 12.61 -2.52
CA ARG A 204 8.04 12.20 -3.55
C ARG A 204 8.71 11.44 -4.70
N SER A 205 9.86 11.94 -5.15
CA SER A 205 10.69 11.30 -6.18
C SER A 205 11.17 9.92 -5.75
N THR A 206 11.60 9.79 -4.50
CA THR A 206 12.07 8.51 -3.94
C THR A 206 10.94 7.49 -3.83
N LEU A 207 9.76 7.90 -3.33
CA LEU A 207 8.58 7.04 -3.22
C LEU A 207 8.07 6.59 -4.60
N TYR A 208 8.11 7.49 -5.58
CA TYR A 208 7.79 7.17 -6.96
C TYR A 208 8.74 6.10 -7.51
N LEU A 209 10.05 6.27 -7.35
CA LEU A 209 11.04 5.30 -7.82
C LEU A 209 10.93 3.95 -7.10
N ALA A 210 10.63 3.97 -5.80
CA ALA A 210 10.36 2.75 -5.05
C ALA A 210 9.14 2.00 -5.61
N THR A 211 8.10 2.73 -6.03
CA THR A 211 6.91 2.14 -6.66
C THR A 211 7.21 1.62 -8.07
N LEU A 212 8.12 2.28 -8.82
CA LEU A 212 8.57 1.81 -10.13
C LEU A 212 9.37 0.51 -10.07
N ALA A 213 10.10 0.30 -8.97
CA ALA A 213 10.92 -0.88 -8.78
C ALA A 213 10.13 -2.13 -8.37
N LEU A 214 8.92 -1.95 -7.81
CA LEU A 214 7.99 -3.01 -7.42
C LEU A 214 7.17 -3.49 -8.62
#